data_AF-A0A6P6UFJ4-F1
#
_entry.id   AF-A0A6P6UFJ4-F1
#
_cell.length_a   1.000
_cell.length_b   1.000
_cell.length_c   1.000
_cell.angle_alpha   90.00
_cell.angle_beta   90.00
_cell.angle_gamma   90.00
#
_symmetry.space_group_name_H-M   'P 1'
#
loop_
_entity.id
_entity.type
_entity.pdbx_description
1 polymer ?
#
loop_
_entity_poly.entity_id
_entity_poly.type
_entity_poly.pdbx_seq_one_letter_code
_entity_poly.pdbx_strand_id
1 'polypeptide(L)'
;MDSSFNNPNGNVKDNSDNRSWIKDAADVIDEENNLPSLVGTCPFMCPVEERLQRERLRDLATFERLDGNPGKSSSNLAVKKFCRTISTREIQVSDVRPLSVLEGTLNHLFNLFHSSDHPFEVVHDFIFDRTRSIRQDLSMQNISNNRAITMYERMVKFHIISHQKLHRSSSSPNASSLLYLNLEQLTKSLMTLFNLYETNRISHSIYDNEPEFCSFYVLLQIHPDSKQGEPLSLWFRNLPSAIMKSKQMCFARNLLRYFRLGNYKRFMYMMKSEASCLQCCIVEPYINEVRALA
;
A
#
# COMPACT_ATOMS: atom_id res chain seq x y z
N MET A 1 77.57 -38.34 -7.87
CA MET A 1 77.80 -36.91 -8.13
C MET A 1 76.43 -36.28 -8.22
N ASP A 2 75.77 -36.12 -7.07
CA ASP A 2 75.81 -34.92 -6.19
C ASP A 2 74.65 -33.99 -6.61
N SER A 3 73.57 -33.95 -5.81
CA SER A 3 73.26 -32.91 -4.80
C SER A 3 73.04 -31.52 -5.43
N SER A 4 72.13 -30.63 -5.02
CA SER A 4 70.94 -30.63 -4.18
C SER A 4 70.36 -29.19 -4.27
N PHE A 5 69.06 -29.02 -3.99
CA PHE A 5 68.35 -27.76 -3.64
C PHE A 5 68.21 -26.63 -4.69
N ASN A 6 66.96 -26.36 -5.12
CA ASN A 6 66.18 -25.24 -4.57
C ASN A 6 64.69 -25.27 -4.98
N ASN A 7 63.85 -25.00 -3.99
CA ASN A 7 62.42 -24.64 -4.06
C ASN A 7 62.33 -23.16 -4.54
N PRO A 8 61.24 -22.69 -5.18
CA PRO A 8 60.06 -22.30 -4.40
C PRO A 8 58.69 -22.47 -5.10
N ASN A 9 57.72 -22.91 -4.30
CA ASN A 9 56.35 -22.38 -4.17
C ASN A 9 55.59 -21.94 -5.43
N GLY A 10 54.63 -22.79 -5.84
CA GLY A 10 53.42 -22.41 -6.57
C GLY A 10 52.21 -23.10 -5.96
N ASN A 11 51.91 -22.81 -4.69
CA ASN A 11 50.77 -23.36 -3.98
C ASN A 11 49.45 -22.84 -4.57
N VAL A 12 48.61 -23.79 -4.99
CA VAL A 12 47.16 -23.66 -5.08
C VAL A 12 46.66 -23.17 -3.73
N LYS A 13 46.07 -21.98 -3.67
CA LYS A 13 45.32 -21.50 -2.50
C LYS A 13 43.84 -21.42 -2.86
N ASP A 14 43.10 -22.36 -2.28
CA ASP A 14 41.72 -22.16 -1.87
C ASP A 14 41.58 -20.78 -1.20
N ASN A 15 40.68 -19.95 -1.73
CA ASN A 15 40.32 -18.71 -1.07
C ASN A 15 38.99 -18.93 -0.31
N SER A 16 39.11 -19.66 0.79
CA SER A 16 38.16 -19.59 1.89
C SER A 16 38.53 -18.40 2.77
N ASP A 17 38.01 -17.21 2.45
CA ASP A 17 37.94 -16.11 3.41
C ASP A 17 37.01 -15.02 2.86
N ASN A 18 35.73 -15.11 3.25
CA ASN A 18 34.79 -13.99 3.12
C ASN A 18 34.07 -13.76 4.45
N ARG A 19 34.84 -13.78 5.55
CA ARG A 19 34.41 -13.40 6.90
C ARG A 19 35.36 -12.34 7.47
N SER A 20 35.33 -11.13 6.94
CA SER A 20 35.98 -9.99 7.60
C SER A 20 35.27 -8.63 7.43
N TRP A 21 33.95 -8.63 7.26
CA TRP A 21 33.14 -7.39 7.21
C TRP A 21 32.18 -7.25 8.40
N ILE A 22 32.37 -8.03 9.47
CA ILE A 22 31.43 -8.09 10.63
C ILE A 22 32.05 -7.53 11.93
N LYS A 23 33.27 -6.98 11.93
CA LYS A 23 33.92 -6.55 13.19
C LYS A 23 34.10 -5.05 13.44
N ASP A 24 33.76 -4.18 12.50
CA ASP A 24 33.91 -2.72 12.71
C ASP A 24 32.56 -1.97 12.80
N ALA A 25 31.45 -2.70 12.99
CA ALA A 25 30.10 -2.13 13.11
C ALA A 25 29.56 -2.15 14.56
N ALA A 26 30.44 -2.27 15.57
CA ALA A 26 30.05 -2.36 16.97
C ALA A 26 30.16 -1.03 17.75
N ASP A 27 30.76 0.02 17.18
CA ASP A 27 30.99 1.31 17.87
C ASP A 27 30.29 2.52 17.21
N VAL A 28 29.21 2.32 16.44
CA VAL A 28 28.38 3.42 15.89
C VAL A 28 26.90 3.31 16.32
N ILE A 29 26.59 2.45 17.28
CA ILE A 29 25.24 2.30 17.82
C ILE A 29 25.11 3.24 19.03
N ASP A 30 24.84 4.53 18.81
CA ASP A 30 24.05 5.34 19.78
C ASP A 30 23.59 6.74 19.32
N GLU A 31 23.82 7.18 18.07
CA GLU A 31 23.38 8.54 17.66
C GLU A 31 22.12 8.60 16.77
N GLU A 32 21.59 7.49 16.25
CA GLU A 32 20.43 7.52 15.33
C GLU A 32 19.05 7.50 16.04
N ASN A 33 19.01 7.26 17.35
CA ASN A 33 17.76 7.11 18.13
C ASN A 33 17.25 8.40 18.79
N ASN A 34 17.84 9.57 18.51
CA ASN A 34 17.45 10.84 19.13
C ASN A 34 17.17 11.97 18.13
N LEU A 35 16.80 11.65 16.88
CA LEU A 35 16.24 12.67 16.00
C LEU A 35 14.79 12.96 16.45
N PRO A 36 14.42 14.21 16.81
CA PRO A 36 13.05 14.52 17.19
C PRO A 36 12.11 14.10 16.07
N SER A 37 11.13 13.25 16.40
CA SER A 37 10.12 12.82 15.44
C SER A 37 9.41 14.06 14.91
N LEU A 38 9.37 14.20 13.58
CA LEU A 38 8.63 15.28 12.94
C LEU A 38 7.16 15.17 13.39
N VAL A 39 6.64 16.19 14.06
CA VAL A 39 5.22 16.29 14.41
C VAL A 39 4.61 17.43 13.60
N GLY A 40 3.69 17.08 12.70
CA GLY A 40 2.98 18.06 11.89
C GLY A 40 2.05 18.92 12.74
N THR A 41 1.94 20.20 12.39
CA THR A 41 1.14 21.20 13.12
C THR A 41 0.01 21.79 12.29
N CYS A 42 -0.20 21.33 11.05
CA CYS A 42 -1.30 21.80 10.21
C CYS A 42 -2.66 21.45 10.84
N PRO A 43 -3.49 22.41 11.26
CA PRO A 43 -4.75 22.12 11.94
C PRO A 43 -5.90 21.79 10.97
N PHE A 44 -5.64 21.80 9.65
CA PHE A 44 -6.65 21.68 8.60
C PHE A 44 -6.39 20.48 7.69
N MET A 45 -7.41 20.05 6.93
CA MET A 45 -7.25 18.99 5.92
C MET A 45 -6.27 19.35 4.79
N CYS A 46 -5.98 20.65 4.62
CA CYS A 46 -4.99 21.21 3.71
C CYS A 46 -4.29 22.42 4.35
N PRO A 47 -2.95 22.52 4.27
CA PRO A 47 -2.21 23.72 4.67
C PRO A 47 -2.75 24.98 4.00
N VAL A 48 -2.74 26.10 4.73
CA VAL A 48 -3.30 27.37 4.26
C VAL A 48 -2.61 27.85 2.99
N GLU A 49 -1.27 27.82 2.97
CA GLU A 49 -0.48 28.26 1.82
C GLU A 49 -0.75 27.40 0.58
N GLU A 50 -0.84 26.08 0.73
CA GLU A 50 -1.20 25.19 -0.39
C GLU A 50 -2.59 25.51 -0.93
N ARG A 51 -3.58 25.75 -0.06
CA ARG A 51 -4.93 26.15 -0.48
C ARG A 51 -4.91 27.47 -1.25
N LEU A 52 -4.26 28.50 -0.70
CA LEU A 52 -4.15 29.82 -1.33
C LEU A 52 -3.43 29.75 -2.68
N GLN A 53 -2.38 28.94 -2.77
CA GLN A 53 -1.66 28.71 -4.02
C GLN A 53 -2.57 28.06 -5.07
N ARG A 54 -3.35 27.04 -4.69
CA ARG A 54 -4.28 26.36 -5.60
C ARG A 54 -5.47 27.24 -6.00
N GLU A 55 -5.92 28.15 -5.14
CA GLU A 55 -6.90 29.20 -5.50
C GLU A 55 -6.33 30.15 -6.57
N ARG A 56 -5.10 30.64 -6.38
CA ARG A 56 -4.42 31.54 -7.35
C ARG A 56 -4.19 30.86 -8.70
N LEU A 57 -3.77 29.59 -8.68
CA LEU A 57 -3.48 28.79 -9.88
C LEU A 57 -4.74 28.16 -10.51
N ARG A 58 -5.92 28.31 -9.88
CA ARG A 58 -7.18 27.66 -10.29
C ARG A 58 -7.07 26.14 -10.41
N ASP A 59 -6.31 25.53 -9.50
CA ASP A 59 -6.01 24.09 -9.45
C ASP A 59 -6.80 23.36 -8.35
N LEU A 60 -8.01 23.84 -8.06
CA LEU A 60 -8.95 23.21 -7.12
C LEU A 60 -9.72 22.07 -7.79
N ALA A 61 -9.72 20.90 -7.16
CA ALA A 61 -10.57 19.78 -7.58
C ALA A 61 -12.05 20.09 -7.33
N THR A 62 -12.96 19.39 -8.01
CA THR A 62 -14.42 19.62 -7.94
C THR A 62 -14.94 19.75 -6.51
N PHE A 63 -14.50 18.87 -5.62
CA PHE A 63 -14.95 18.81 -4.22
C PHE A 63 -14.34 19.88 -3.30
N GLU A 64 -13.36 20.61 -3.79
CA GLU A 64 -12.66 21.65 -3.03
C GLU A 64 -13.22 23.05 -3.33
N ARG A 65 -14.09 23.16 -4.33
CA ARG A 65 -14.58 24.45 -4.84
C ARG A 65 -15.75 24.95 -4.01
N LEU A 66 -15.61 26.16 -3.51
CA LEU A 66 -16.71 26.89 -2.88
C LEU A 66 -17.69 27.33 -3.97
N ASP A 67 -18.94 26.90 -3.88
CA ASP A 67 -20.02 27.18 -4.86
C ASP A 67 -19.62 26.84 -6.31
N GLY A 68 -18.80 25.79 -6.49
CA GLY A 68 -18.30 25.37 -7.80
C GLY A 68 -17.23 26.29 -8.43
N ASN A 69 -16.81 27.35 -7.74
CA ASN A 69 -15.82 28.31 -8.25
C ASN A 69 -14.39 27.70 -8.25
N PRO A 70 -13.71 27.60 -9.41
CA PRO A 70 -12.39 26.98 -9.49
C PRO A 70 -11.26 27.79 -8.84
N GLY A 71 -11.51 29.05 -8.45
CA GLY A 71 -10.54 29.92 -7.78
C GLY A 71 -10.90 30.26 -6.32
N LYS A 72 -11.90 29.60 -5.73
CA LYS A 72 -12.27 29.79 -4.32
C LYS A 72 -12.51 28.45 -3.63
N SER A 73 -11.95 28.31 -2.43
CA SER A 73 -12.09 27.16 -1.56
C SER A 73 -12.43 27.63 -0.13
N SER A 74 -12.67 26.67 0.76
CA SER A 74 -12.66 26.91 2.21
C SER A 74 -11.74 25.90 2.91
N SER A 75 -11.42 26.15 4.19
CA SER A 75 -10.67 25.20 5.04
C SER A 75 -11.40 23.88 5.25
N ASN A 76 -12.72 23.87 5.10
CA ASN A 76 -13.57 22.70 5.29
C ASN A 76 -13.72 21.85 4.01
N LEU A 77 -13.25 22.35 2.86
CA LEU A 77 -13.32 21.68 1.56
C LEU A 77 -11.95 21.26 1.06
N ALA A 78 -10.93 22.11 1.21
CA ALA A 78 -9.59 21.84 0.69
C ALA A 78 -8.94 20.63 1.39
N VAL A 79 -8.44 19.68 0.61
CA VAL A 79 -7.67 18.54 1.12
C VAL A 79 -6.28 18.57 0.49
N LYS A 80 -5.23 18.37 1.30
CA LYS A 80 -3.83 18.40 0.87
C LYS A 80 -3.60 17.47 -0.34
N LYS A 81 -3.06 17.98 -1.44
CA LYS A 81 -2.68 17.16 -2.61
C LYS A 81 -1.49 16.26 -2.28
N PHE A 82 -1.34 15.15 -3.01
CA PHE A 82 -0.12 14.35 -2.92
C PHE A 82 1.04 15.05 -3.65
N CYS A 83 2.18 15.20 -2.98
CA CYS A 83 3.37 15.79 -3.59
C CYS A 83 4.32 14.69 -4.09
N ARG A 84 4.60 14.63 -5.39
CA ARG A 84 5.49 13.60 -5.98
C ARG A 84 6.94 13.76 -5.56
N THR A 85 7.40 15.00 -5.48
CA THR A 85 8.78 15.36 -5.20
C THR A 85 8.82 16.17 -3.93
N ILE A 86 9.34 15.55 -2.88
CA ILE A 86 9.53 16.21 -1.60
C ILE A 86 11.01 16.58 -1.47
N SER A 87 11.28 17.86 -1.30
CA SER A 87 12.55 18.33 -0.76
C SER A 87 12.41 18.46 0.75
N THR A 88 13.14 17.64 1.52
CA THR A 88 13.11 17.70 2.99
C THR A 88 13.57 19.05 3.55
N ARG A 89 14.32 19.82 2.76
CA ARG A 89 14.78 21.17 3.13
C ARG A 89 13.69 22.25 3.06
N GLU A 90 12.56 21.97 2.40
CA GLU A 90 11.49 22.95 2.17
C GLU A 90 10.23 22.68 3.02
N ILE A 91 10.08 21.48 3.60
CA ILE A 91 8.89 21.14 4.38
C ILE A 91 8.94 21.81 5.75
N GLN A 92 7.92 22.61 6.05
CA GLN A 92 7.66 23.09 7.40
C GLN A 92 6.72 22.14 8.14
N VAL A 93 6.81 22.11 9.48
CA VAL A 93 5.85 21.35 10.31
C VAL A 93 4.41 21.79 10.07
N SER A 94 4.18 23.05 9.70
CA SER A 94 2.87 23.61 9.33
C SER A 94 2.31 23.05 8.02
N ASP A 95 3.13 22.39 7.21
CA ASP A 95 2.70 21.75 5.96
C ASP A 95 2.23 20.31 6.18
N VAL A 96 2.52 19.73 7.34
CA VAL A 96 2.24 18.33 7.67
C VAL A 96 1.07 18.27 8.65
N ARG A 97 0.09 17.41 8.38
CA ARG A 97 -1.10 17.22 9.24
C ARG A 97 -0.78 16.25 10.39
N PRO A 98 -1.11 16.59 11.65
CA PRO A 98 -1.00 15.64 12.76
C PRO A 98 -2.02 14.50 12.61
N LEU A 99 -1.79 13.41 13.35
CA LEU A 99 -2.61 12.19 13.29
C LEU A 99 -4.12 12.42 13.42
N SER A 100 -4.55 13.28 14.34
CA SER A 100 -5.98 13.60 14.53
C SER A 100 -6.62 14.24 13.28
N VAL A 101 -5.89 15.15 12.62
CA VAL A 101 -6.34 15.80 11.39
C VAL A 101 -6.32 14.81 10.23
N LEU A 102 -5.34 13.90 10.17
CA LEU A 102 -5.28 12.85 9.15
C LEU A 102 -6.48 11.89 9.23
N GLU A 103 -6.88 11.46 10.43
CA GLU A 103 -8.09 10.66 10.63
C GLU A 103 -9.37 11.41 10.24
N GLY A 104 -9.51 12.67 10.68
CA GLY A 104 -10.64 13.52 10.31
C GLY A 104 -10.72 13.72 8.79
N THR A 105 -9.58 13.89 8.14
CA THR A 105 -9.48 13.99 6.67
C THR A 105 -9.93 12.69 6.01
N LEU A 106 -9.47 11.53 6.49
CA LEU A 106 -9.88 10.24 5.93
C LEU A 106 -11.39 9.99 6.10
N ASN A 107 -11.96 10.41 7.23
CA ASN A 107 -13.42 10.38 7.46
C ASN A 107 -14.17 11.25 6.45
N HIS A 108 -13.70 12.48 6.23
CA HIS A 108 -14.28 13.38 5.22
C HIS A 108 -14.25 12.77 3.82
N LEU A 109 -13.11 12.21 3.40
CA LEU A 109 -12.97 11.56 2.09
C LEU A 109 -13.92 10.36 1.93
N PHE A 110 -14.13 9.56 2.98
CA PHE A 110 -14.98 8.38 2.90
C PHE A 110 -16.47 8.70 3.02
N ASN A 111 -16.83 9.79 3.68
CA ASN A 111 -18.17 10.32 3.57
C ASN A 111 -18.46 10.71 2.12
N LEU A 112 -17.52 11.41 1.46
CA LEU A 112 -17.64 11.73 0.04
C LEU A 112 -17.75 10.48 -0.85
N PHE A 113 -16.95 9.44 -0.56
CA PHE A 113 -17.02 8.16 -1.29
C PHE A 113 -18.41 7.51 -1.26
N HIS A 114 -19.14 7.66 -0.16
CA HIS A 114 -20.44 7.05 0.05
C HIS A 114 -21.62 7.94 -0.37
N SER A 115 -21.49 9.26 -0.28
CA SER A 115 -22.61 10.20 -0.45
C SER A 115 -22.53 11.07 -1.70
N SER A 116 -21.46 10.96 -2.50
CA SER A 116 -21.30 11.81 -3.68
C SER A 116 -22.15 11.32 -4.86
N ASP A 117 -22.89 12.25 -5.46
CA ASP A 117 -23.64 12.03 -6.70
C ASP A 117 -22.80 12.23 -7.98
N HIS A 118 -21.52 12.62 -7.85
CA HIS A 118 -20.62 12.77 -8.98
C HIS A 118 -20.26 11.41 -9.62
N PRO A 119 -19.88 11.40 -10.92
CA PRO A 119 -19.34 10.21 -11.58
C PRO A 119 -18.21 9.57 -10.77
N PHE A 120 -18.18 8.25 -10.76
CA PHE A 120 -17.30 7.49 -9.88
C PHE A 120 -15.82 7.82 -10.12
N GLU A 121 -15.42 8.02 -11.37
CA GLU A 121 -14.06 8.36 -11.78
C GLU A 121 -13.60 9.69 -11.15
N VAL A 122 -14.50 10.68 -11.07
CA VAL A 122 -14.20 11.98 -10.46
C VAL A 122 -13.97 11.82 -8.95
N VAL A 123 -14.83 11.04 -8.28
CA VAL A 123 -14.70 10.72 -6.85
C VAL A 123 -13.43 9.91 -6.59
N HIS A 124 -13.17 8.89 -7.42
CA HIS A 124 -12.00 8.03 -7.36
C HIS A 124 -10.72 8.86 -7.46
N ASP A 125 -10.56 9.67 -8.51
CA ASP A 125 -9.32 10.41 -8.76
C ASP A 125 -8.99 11.36 -7.62
N PHE A 126 -10.01 12.00 -7.04
CA PHE A 126 -9.85 12.84 -5.87
C PHE A 126 -9.38 12.04 -4.65
N ILE A 127 -10.11 10.99 -4.25
CA ILE A 127 -9.78 10.22 -3.05
C ILE A 127 -8.46 9.45 -3.22
N PHE A 128 -8.19 8.94 -4.43
CA PHE A 128 -6.94 8.28 -4.79
C PHE A 128 -5.74 9.19 -4.55
N ASP A 129 -5.79 10.45 -4.99
CA ASP A 129 -4.72 11.41 -4.73
C ASP A 129 -4.62 11.77 -3.24
N ARG A 130 -5.75 12.08 -2.60
CA ARG A 130 -5.74 12.55 -1.21
C ARG A 130 -5.35 11.48 -0.19
N THR A 131 -5.68 10.20 -0.44
CA THR A 131 -5.22 9.09 0.41
C THR A 131 -3.71 8.87 0.29
N ARG A 132 -3.10 9.11 -0.89
CA ARG A 132 -1.63 9.12 -1.03
C ARG A 132 -0.98 10.25 -0.22
N SER A 133 -1.60 11.44 -0.21
CA SER A 133 -1.16 12.56 0.63
C SER A 133 -1.23 12.22 2.12
N ILE A 134 -2.30 11.55 2.57
CA ILE A 134 -2.44 11.08 3.96
C ILE A 134 -1.33 10.09 4.31
N ARG A 135 -1.09 9.07 3.48
CA ARG A 135 0.00 8.10 3.68
C ARG A 135 1.37 8.76 3.73
N GLN A 136 1.58 9.76 2.87
CA GLN A 136 2.80 10.55 2.81
C GLN A 136 3.03 11.32 4.12
N ASP A 137 2.01 11.98 4.69
CA ASP A 137 2.12 12.64 6.00
C ASP A 137 2.32 11.64 7.16
N LEU A 138 1.67 10.47 7.12
CA LEU A 138 1.91 9.39 8.12
C LEU A 138 3.38 8.93 8.09
N SER A 139 3.93 8.74 6.89
CA SER A 139 5.32 8.31 6.69
C SER A 139 6.31 9.38 7.13
N MET A 140 6.08 10.66 6.81
CA MET A 140 6.99 11.74 7.21
C MET A 140 7.11 11.87 8.73
N GLN A 141 6.05 11.56 9.46
CA GLN A 141 5.99 11.65 10.93
C GLN A 141 6.34 10.32 11.61
N ASN A 142 6.72 9.28 10.86
CA ASN A 142 6.98 7.93 11.39
C ASN A 142 5.84 7.38 12.27
N ILE A 143 4.58 7.66 11.93
CA ILE A 143 3.43 7.22 12.73
C ILE A 143 3.15 5.75 12.44
N SER A 144 3.28 4.90 13.47
CA SER A 144 3.12 3.44 13.34
C SER A 144 2.07 2.80 14.25
N ASN A 145 1.24 3.56 14.97
CA ASN A 145 0.30 3.00 15.97
C ASN A 145 -0.98 2.36 15.39
N ASN A 146 -1.83 1.78 16.25
CA ASN A 146 -3.11 1.14 15.89
C ASN A 146 -4.09 2.04 15.12
N ARG A 147 -4.02 3.37 15.31
CA ARG A 147 -4.84 4.32 14.53
C ARG A 147 -4.38 4.36 13.07
N ALA A 148 -3.06 4.40 12.83
CA ALA A 148 -2.51 4.29 11.49
C ALA A 148 -2.88 2.96 10.83
N ILE A 149 -2.81 1.84 11.56
CA ILE A 149 -3.27 0.53 11.06
C ILE A 149 -4.72 0.62 10.54
N THR A 150 -5.63 1.12 11.37
CA THR A 150 -7.05 1.29 11.01
C THR A 150 -7.23 2.17 9.77
N MET A 151 -6.43 3.23 9.63
CA MET A 151 -6.45 4.08 8.44
C MET A 151 -5.98 3.35 7.19
N TYR A 152 -4.90 2.57 7.26
CA TYR A 152 -4.41 1.77 6.13
C TYR A 152 -5.40 0.70 5.71
N GLU A 153 -6.01 0.00 6.67
CA GLU A 153 -7.07 -0.97 6.41
C GLU A 153 -8.22 -0.35 5.59
N ARG A 154 -8.66 0.85 5.99
CA ARG A 154 -9.68 1.64 5.30
C ARG A 154 -9.26 2.04 3.88
N MET A 155 -8.04 2.54 3.69
CA MET A 155 -7.50 2.91 2.38
C MET A 155 -7.36 1.71 1.44
N VAL A 156 -6.95 0.55 1.96
CA VAL A 156 -6.90 -0.71 1.19
C VAL A 156 -8.30 -1.12 0.73
N LYS A 157 -9.31 -1.08 1.61
CA LYS A 157 -10.71 -1.37 1.25
C LYS A 157 -11.22 -0.43 0.15
N PHE A 158 -10.91 0.87 0.24
CA PHE A 158 -11.23 1.84 -0.82
C PHE A 158 -10.62 1.42 -2.16
N HIS A 159 -9.33 1.07 -2.21
CA HIS A 159 -8.68 0.69 -3.45
C HIS A 159 -9.24 -0.60 -4.04
N ILE A 160 -9.61 -1.59 -3.22
CA ILE A 160 -10.25 -2.84 -3.66
C ILE A 160 -11.60 -2.55 -4.32
N ILE A 161 -12.47 -1.80 -3.64
CA ILE A 161 -13.79 -1.45 -4.16
C ILE A 161 -13.66 -0.60 -5.42
N SER A 162 -12.70 0.34 -5.43
CA SER A 162 -12.46 1.21 -6.58
C SER A 162 -11.97 0.42 -7.78
N HIS A 163 -11.10 -0.57 -7.60
CA HIS A 163 -10.62 -1.41 -8.69
C HIS A 163 -11.78 -2.11 -9.42
N GLN A 164 -12.69 -2.72 -8.65
CA GLN A 164 -13.89 -3.37 -9.19
C GLN A 164 -14.80 -2.37 -9.92
N LYS A 165 -15.08 -1.20 -9.31
CA LYS A 165 -15.95 -0.17 -9.92
C LYS A 165 -15.36 0.40 -11.21
N LEU A 166 -14.05 0.68 -11.24
CA LEU A 166 -13.34 1.11 -12.45
C LEU A 166 -13.44 0.06 -13.56
N HIS A 167 -13.31 -1.23 -13.21
CA HIS A 167 -13.41 -2.33 -14.17
C HIS A 167 -14.83 -2.57 -14.69
N ARG A 168 -15.87 -2.11 -13.97
CA ARG A 168 -17.26 -2.12 -14.46
C ARG A 168 -17.57 -0.91 -15.35
N SER A 169 -16.83 0.19 -15.17
CA SER A 169 -17.07 1.46 -15.85
C SER A 169 -16.15 1.66 -17.06
N SER A 170 -15.30 0.67 -17.39
CA SER A 170 -14.26 0.69 -18.41
C SER A 170 -14.81 0.63 -19.84
N SER A 171 -15.53 1.66 -20.24
CA SER A 171 -15.78 2.02 -21.65
C SER A 171 -14.81 3.10 -22.17
N SER A 172 -13.90 3.61 -21.32
CA SER A 172 -13.01 4.73 -21.65
C SER A 172 -11.60 4.29 -22.05
N PRO A 173 -10.94 5.02 -22.97
CA PRO A 173 -9.60 4.68 -23.47
C PRO A 173 -8.48 4.76 -22.39
N ASN A 174 -8.72 5.47 -21.28
CA ASN A 174 -7.76 5.64 -20.19
C ASN A 174 -7.96 4.66 -19.02
N ALA A 175 -8.95 3.76 -19.11
CA ALA A 175 -9.32 2.87 -18.02
C ALA A 175 -8.16 1.95 -17.58
N SER A 176 -7.33 1.49 -18.52
CA SER A 176 -6.19 0.61 -18.24
C SER A 176 -5.13 1.27 -17.35
N SER A 177 -4.76 2.52 -17.63
CA SER A 177 -3.80 3.26 -16.82
C SER A 177 -4.32 3.55 -15.41
N LEU A 178 -5.60 3.90 -15.28
CA LEU A 178 -6.24 4.12 -13.97
C LEU A 178 -6.28 2.84 -13.14
N LEU A 179 -6.66 1.71 -13.75
CA LEU A 179 -6.68 0.40 -13.10
C LEU A 179 -5.28 0.00 -12.61
N TYR A 180 -4.26 0.19 -13.45
CA TYR A 180 -2.86 -0.09 -13.11
C TYR A 180 -2.38 0.76 -11.92
N LEU A 181 -2.60 2.07 -11.97
CA LEU A 181 -2.19 2.98 -10.89
C LEU A 181 -2.93 2.68 -9.58
N ASN A 182 -4.22 2.34 -9.66
CA ASN A 182 -4.99 1.93 -8.48
C ASN A 182 -4.43 0.63 -7.87
N LEU A 183 -4.12 -0.36 -8.70
CA LEU A 183 -3.50 -1.61 -8.25
C LEU A 183 -2.12 -1.38 -7.63
N GLU A 184 -1.30 -0.51 -8.21
CA GLU A 184 0.00 -0.14 -7.65
C GLU A 184 -0.14 0.49 -6.25
N GLN A 185 -1.09 1.41 -6.06
CA GLN A 185 -1.32 2.03 -4.75
C GLN A 185 -1.97 1.07 -3.75
N LEU A 186 -2.82 0.15 -4.20
CA LEU A 186 -3.35 -0.94 -3.38
C LEU A 186 -2.21 -1.79 -2.81
N THR A 187 -1.31 -2.27 -3.67
CA THR A 187 -0.16 -3.08 -3.27
C THR A 187 0.76 -2.32 -2.32
N LYS A 188 1.05 -1.04 -2.59
CA LYS A 188 1.85 -0.20 -1.69
C LYS A 188 1.19 -0.03 -0.31
N SER A 189 -0.12 0.22 -0.27
CA SER A 189 -0.87 0.33 1.00
C SER A 189 -0.87 -0.99 1.77
N LEU A 190 -1.04 -2.13 1.09
CA LEU A 190 -0.97 -3.46 1.71
C LEU A 190 0.41 -3.74 2.30
N MET A 191 1.49 -3.43 1.57
CA MET A 191 2.85 -3.65 2.08
C MET A 191 3.14 -2.81 3.32
N THR A 192 2.73 -1.53 3.32
CA THR A 192 2.86 -0.71 4.52
C THR A 192 2.02 -1.25 5.67
N LEU A 193 0.79 -1.71 5.40
CA LEU A 193 -0.07 -2.32 6.42
C LEU A 193 0.56 -3.57 7.04
N PHE A 194 1.17 -4.45 6.24
CA PHE A 194 1.85 -5.64 6.74
C PHE A 194 3.06 -5.28 7.61
N ASN A 195 3.85 -4.28 7.21
CA ASN A 195 4.93 -3.77 8.06
C ASN A 195 4.39 -3.22 9.38
N LEU A 196 3.27 -2.49 9.37
CA LEU A 196 2.64 -1.99 10.59
C LEU A 196 2.16 -3.12 11.51
N TYR A 197 1.52 -4.16 10.96
CA TYR A 197 1.16 -5.33 11.77
C TYR A 197 2.37 -5.98 12.41
N GLU A 198 3.47 -6.13 11.66
CA GLU A 198 4.68 -6.76 12.17
C GLU A 198 5.41 -5.92 13.22
N THR A 199 5.59 -4.62 12.97
CA THR A 199 6.26 -3.70 13.91
C THR A 199 5.50 -3.55 15.22
N ASN A 200 4.17 -3.67 15.22
CA ASN A 200 3.35 -3.54 16.43
C ASN A 200 2.99 -4.90 17.05
N ARG A 201 3.49 -6.01 16.48
CA ARG A 201 3.14 -7.34 16.98
C ARG A 201 3.74 -7.56 18.36
N ILE A 202 2.87 -7.73 19.36
CA ILE A 202 3.26 -8.20 20.68
C ILE A 202 3.20 -9.73 20.67
N SER A 203 4.30 -10.38 21.05
CA SER A 203 4.54 -11.84 21.06
C SER A 203 3.33 -12.74 20.79
N HIS A 204 3.38 -13.46 19.67
CA HIS A 204 2.39 -14.45 19.20
C HIS A 204 0.94 -13.99 18.99
N SER A 205 0.62 -12.70 19.15
CA SER A 205 -0.68 -12.16 18.75
C SER A 205 -0.77 -11.88 17.24
N ILE A 206 -1.98 -11.96 16.71
CA ILE A 206 -2.31 -11.52 15.35
C ILE A 206 -3.43 -10.47 15.45
N TYR A 207 -3.46 -9.53 14.52
CA TYR A 207 -4.58 -8.60 14.45
C TYR A 207 -5.81 -9.31 13.88
N ASP A 208 -7.00 -8.98 14.37
CA ASP A 208 -8.24 -9.66 13.96
C ASP A 208 -8.48 -9.59 12.44
N ASN A 209 -8.13 -8.47 11.82
CA ASN A 209 -8.30 -8.25 10.38
C ASN A 209 -7.11 -8.72 9.54
N GLU A 210 -5.93 -8.94 10.14
CA GLU A 210 -4.69 -9.26 9.42
C GLU A 210 -4.85 -10.45 8.46
N PRO A 211 -5.50 -11.58 8.86
CA PRO A 211 -5.73 -12.68 7.92
C PRO A 211 -6.56 -12.31 6.69
N GLU A 212 -7.53 -11.40 6.82
CA GLU A 212 -8.33 -10.90 5.71
C GLU A 212 -7.45 -10.10 4.73
N PHE A 213 -6.65 -9.17 5.23
CA PHE A 213 -5.75 -8.36 4.39
C PHE A 213 -4.64 -9.17 3.73
N CYS A 214 -4.07 -10.15 4.44
CA CYS A 214 -3.12 -11.09 3.85
C CYS A 214 -3.76 -11.92 2.73
N SER A 215 -5.04 -12.30 2.88
CA SER A 215 -5.77 -13.01 1.81
C SER A 215 -5.92 -12.16 0.55
N PHE A 216 -6.13 -10.86 0.69
CA PHE A 216 -6.24 -9.94 -0.46
C PHE A 216 -4.95 -9.93 -1.28
N TYR A 217 -3.79 -9.84 -0.62
CA TYR A 217 -2.50 -9.86 -1.31
C TYR A 217 -2.28 -11.14 -2.14
N VAL A 218 -2.71 -12.30 -1.62
CA VAL A 218 -2.66 -13.58 -2.36
C VAL A 218 -3.60 -13.57 -3.56
N LEU A 219 -4.82 -13.03 -3.41
CA LEU A 219 -5.81 -12.96 -4.49
C LEU A 219 -5.38 -12.02 -5.62
N LEU A 220 -4.63 -10.95 -5.32
CA LEU A 220 -4.06 -10.08 -6.35
C LEU A 220 -3.09 -10.82 -7.29
N GLN A 221 -2.55 -11.98 -6.87
CA GLN A 221 -1.67 -12.83 -7.69
C GLN A 221 -2.42 -13.67 -8.74
N ILE A 222 -3.75 -13.53 -8.82
CA ILE A 222 -4.55 -14.07 -9.91
C ILE A 222 -4.37 -13.21 -11.17
N HIS A 223 -4.05 -11.92 -11.03
CA HIS A 223 -3.85 -11.01 -12.16
C HIS A 223 -2.69 -11.51 -13.05
N PRO A 224 -2.85 -11.59 -14.39
CA PRO A 224 -1.82 -12.12 -15.30
C PRO A 224 -0.45 -11.40 -15.20
N ASP A 225 -0.46 -10.08 -15.06
CA ASP A 225 0.74 -9.25 -14.87
C ASP A 225 1.17 -9.07 -13.40
N SER A 226 0.69 -9.90 -12.47
CA SER A 226 1.13 -9.89 -11.07
C SER A 226 2.56 -10.43 -10.90
N LYS A 227 3.54 -9.73 -11.48
CA LYS A 227 4.97 -9.97 -11.24
C LYS A 227 5.53 -9.03 -10.18
N GLN A 228 4.67 -8.31 -9.45
CA GLN A 228 5.09 -7.34 -8.45
C GLN A 228 5.26 -8.01 -7.09
N GLY A 229 6.48 -7.96 -6.55
CA GLY A 229 6.82 -8.41 -5.20
C GLY A 229 7.72 -9.64 -5.14
N GLU A 230 8.03 -10.07 -3.93
CA GLU A 230 8.72 -11.34 -3.70
C GLU A 230 7.83 -12.53 -4.09
N PRO A 231 8.40 -13.67 -4.50
CA PRO A 231 7.64 -14.90 -4.72
C PRO A 231 6.80 -15.25 -3.49
N LEU A 232 5.52 -15.60 -3.71
CA LEU A 232 4.61 -15.99 -2.61
C LEU A 232 5.17 -17.11 -1.72
N SER A 233 5.99 -18.01 -2.26
CA SER A 233 6.65 -19.06 -1.49
C SER A 233 7.60 -18.50 -0.42
N LEU A 234 8.29 -17.40 -0.69
CA LEU A 234 9.14 -16.71 0.29
C LEU A 234 8.28 -15.93 1.27
N TRP A 235 7.29 -15.17 0.77
CA TRP A 235 6.38 -14.40 1.61
C TRP A 235 5.65 -15.25 2.66
N PHE A 236 5.14 -16.43 2.26
CA PHE A 236 4.46 -17.35 3.18
C PHE A 236 5.34 -17.85 4.33
N ARG A 237 6.67 -17.89 4.17
CA ARG A 237 7.59 -18.32 5.25
C ARG A 237 7.66 -17.31 6.38
N ASN A 238 7.37 -16.06 6.09
CA ASN A 238 7.44 -14.96 7.05
C ASN A 238 6.10 -14.74 7.78
N LEU A 239 5.03 -15.45 7.38
CA LEU A 239 3.72 -15.29 8.01
C LEU A 239 3.54 -16.17 9.26
N PRO A 240 2.95 -15.62 10.33
CA PRO A 240 2.47 -16.41 11.47
C PRO A 240 1.59 -17.60 11.08
N SER A 241 1.78 -18.73 11.77
CA SER A 241 1.02 -19.96 11.51
C SER A 241 -0.49 -19.79 11.70
N ALA A 242 -0.92 -18.90 12.60
CA ALA A 242 -2.32 -18.57 12.83
C ALA A 242 -2.98 -17.92 11.59
N ILE A 243 -2.27 -17.04 10.90
CA ILE A 243 -2.74 -16.44 9.63
C ILE A 243 -2.84 -17.52 8.55
N MET A 244 -1.82 -18.37 8.44
CA MET A 244 -1.78 -19.44 7.44
C MET A 244 -2.92 -20.46 7.57
N LYS A 245 -3.43 -20.66 8.80
CA LYS A 245 -4.54 -21.57 9.12
C LYS A 245 -5.91 -20.88 9.10
N SER A 246 -5.96 -19.55 8.98
CA SER A 246 -7.21 -18.80 8.95
C SER A 246 -8.11 -19.18 7.77
N LYS A 247 -9.43 -19.00 7.93
CA LYS A 247 -10.40 -19.26 6.84
C LYS A 247 -10.10 -18.39 5.61
N GLN A 248 -9.74 -17.13 5.81
CA GLN A 248 -9.48 -16.17 4.74
C GLN A 248 -8.26 -16.56 3.91
N MET A 249 -7.17 -16.97 4.57
CA MET A 249 -5.95 -17.40 3.88
C MET A 249 -6.13 -18.76 3.19
N CYS A 250 -6.81 -19.71 3.84
CA CYS A 250 -7.14 -21.00 3.23
C CYS A 250 -7.98 -20.82 1.96
N PHE A 251 -8.99 -19.95 2.00
CA PHE A 251 -9.79 -19.56 0.83
C PHE A 251 -8.90 -19.04 -0.30
N ALA A 252 -8.09 -18.00 -0.04
CA ALA A 252 -7.30 -17.35 -1.08
C ALA A 252 -6.27 -18.30 -1.72
N ARG A 253 -5.60 -19.14 -0.91
CA ARG A 253 -4.64 -20.13 -1.40
C ARG A 253 -5.28 -21.22 -2.24
N ASN A 254 -6.44 -21.73 -1.82
CA ASN A 254 -7.18 -22.74 -2.57
C ASN A 254 -7.69 -22.18 -3.89
N LEU A 255 -8.23 -20.96 -3.88
CA LEU A 255 -8.74 -20.30 -5.08
C LEU A 255 -7.60 -20.06 -6.09
N LEU A 256 -6.47 -19.51 -5.65
CA LEU A 256 -5.28 -19.32 -6.49
C LEU A 256 -4.77 -20.66 -7.06
N ARG A 257 -4.80 -21.73 -6.25
CA ARG A 257 -4.44 -23.08 -6.73
C ARG A 257 -5.41 -23.58 -7.81
N TYR A 258 -6.72 -23.42 -7.64
CA TYR A 258 -7.69 -23.84 -8.65
C TYR A 258 -7.54 -23.05 -9.94
N PHE A 259 -7.27 -21.75 -9.85
CA PHE A 259 -6.98 -20.92 -11.02
C PHE A 259 -5.74 -21.42 -11.78
N ARG A 260 -4.61 -21.62 -11.07
CA ARG A 260 -3.35 -22.09 -11.68
C ARG A 260 -3.42 -23.49 -12.28
N LEU A 261 -4.23 -24.38 -11.70
CA LEU A 261 -4.44 -25.74 -12.19
C LEU A 261 -5.53 -25.84 -13.26
N GLY A 262 -6.15 -24.73 -13.67
CA GLY A 262 -7.25 -24.74 -14.65
C GLY A 262 -8.55 -25.36 -14.14
N ASN A 263 -8.74 -25.52 -12.82
CA ASN A 263 -9.97 -26.08 -12.26
C ASN A 263 -11.04 -25.00 -12.05
N TYR A 264 -11.52 -24.44 -13.16
CA TYR A 264 -12.40 -23.28 -13.15
C TYR A 264 -13.80 -23.58 -12.60
N LYS A 265 -14.26 -24.84 -12.68
CA LYS A 265 -15.51 -25.29 -12.04
C LYS A 265 -15.45 -25.15 -10.52
N ARG A 266 -14.38 -25.65 -9.89
CA ARG A 266 -14.19 -25.50 -8.44
C ARG A 266 -13.90 -24.05 -8.04
N PHE A 267 -13.15 -23.32 -8.87
CA PHE A 267 -12.93 -21.89 -8.68
C PHE A 267 -14.26 -21.12 -8.55
N MET A 268 -15.16 -21.28 -9.54
CA MET A 268 -16.45 -20.58 -9.55
C MET A 268 -17.36 -21.02 -8.40
N TYR A 269 -17.37 -22.32 -8.08
CA TYR A 269 -18.13 -22.84 -6.95
C TYR A 269 -17.66 -22.22 -5.63
N MET A 270 -16.35 -22.23 -5.37
CA MET A 270 -15.75 -21.70 -4.15
C MET A 270 -15.97 -20.19 -4.03
N MET A 271 -15.83 -19.43 -5.12
CA MET A 271 -16.17 -18.01 -5.17
C MET A 271 -17.62 -17.75 -4.75
N LYS A 272 -18.56 -18.58 -5.20
CA LYS A 272 -19.98 -18.41 -4.89
C LYS A 272 -20.32 -18.78 -3.44
N SER A 273 -19.68 -19.81 -2.89
CA SER A 273 -20.06 -20.38 -1.59
C SER A 273 -19.34 -19.76 -0.39
N GLU A 274 -18.11 -19.28 -0.56
CA GLU A 274 -17.21 -18.98 0.56
C GLU A 274 -16.63 -17.55 0.57
N ALA A 275 -16.64 -16.86 -0.56
CA ALA A 275 -15.94 -15.58 -0.69
C ALA A 275 -16.58 -14.47 0.15
N SER A 276 -15.75 -13.69 0.85
CA SER A 276 -16.21 -12.44 1.46
C SER A 276 -16.54 -11.39 0.38
N CYS A 277 -17.33 -10.38 0.73
CA CYS A 277 -17.67 -9.29 -0.20
C CYS A 277 -16.42 -8.64 -0.82
N LEU A 278 -15.39 -8.36 -0.02
CA LEU A 278 -14.15 -7.76 -0.52
C LEU A 278 -13.29 -8.74 -1.33
N GLN A 279 -13.26 -10.03 -0.96
CA GLN A 279 -12.60 -11.06 -1.77
C GLN A 279 -13.26 -11.18 -3.15
N CYS A 280 -14.60 -11.10 -3.20
CA CYS A 280 -15.35 -11.00 -4.46
C CYS A 280 -14.94 -9.76 -5.25
N CYS A 281 -14.84 -8.58 -4.64
CA CYS A 281 -14.42 -7.35 -5.32
C CYS A 281 -13.04 -7.49 -5.99
N ILE A 282 -12.10 -8.19 -5.34
CA ILE A 282 -10.76 -8.41 -5.91
C ILE A 282 -10.81 -9.34 -7.12
N VAL A 283 -11.57 -10.43 -7.02
CA VAL A 283 -11.52 -11.51 -8.03
C VAL A 283 -12.46 -11.26 -9.21
N GLU A 284 -13.57 -10.55 -8.99
CA GLU A 284 -14.61 -10.32 -10.00
C GLU A 284 -14.09 -9.79 -11.35
N PRO A 285 -13.16 -8.82 -11.40
CA PRO A 285 -12.58 -8.35 -12.67
C PRO A 285 -12.05 -9.47 -13.58
N TYR A 286 -11.53 -10.55 -12.99
CA TYR A 286 -10.90 -11.67 -13.70
C TYR A 286 -11.87 -12.83 -13.99
N ILE A 287 -13.11 -12.78 -13.48
CA ILE A 287 -14.09 -13.87 -13.68
C ILE A 287 -14.36 -14.10 -15.18
N ASN A 288 -14.37 -13.04 -15.99
CA ASN A 288 -14.61 -13.18 -17.43
C ASN A 288 -13.45 -13.87 -18.14
N GLU A 289 -12.20 -13.60 -17.75
CA GLU A 289 -11.03 -14.33 -18.24
C GLU A 289 -11.11 -15.80 -17.85
N VAL A 290 -11.48 -16.07 -16.59
CA VAL A 290 -11.66 -17.44 -16.10
C VAL A 290 -12.74 -18.17 -16.90
N ARG A 291 -13.85 -17.50 -17.26
CA ARG A 291 -14.90 -18.07 -18.11
C ARG A 291 -14.43 -18.33 -19.54
N ALA A 292 -13.58 -17.47 -20.09
CA ALA A 292 -13.03 -17.65 -21.43
C ALA A 292 -12.04 -18.83 -21.51
N LEU A 293 -11.39 -19.17 -20.38
CA LEU A 293 -10.43 -20.28 -20.27
C LEU A 293 -11.09 -21.63 -19.92
N ALA A 294 -12.37 -21.64 -19.50
CA ALA A 294 -13.09 -22.81 -18.97
C ALA A 294 -13.92 -23.56 -20.02
#